data_AF-A0A920NHI5-F1
#
_entry.id   AF-A0A920NHI5-F1
#
_cell.length_a   1.000
_cell.length_b   1.000
_cell.length_c   1.000
_cell.angle_alpha   90.00
_cell.angle_beta   90.00
_cell.angle_gamma   90.00
#
_symmetry.space_group_name_H-M   'P 1'
#
loop_
_entity.id
_entity.type
_entity.pdbx_description
1 polymer ?
#
loop_
_entity_poly.entity_id
_entity_poly.type
_entity_poly.pdbx_seq_one_letter_code
_entity_poly.pdbx_strand_id
1 'polypeptide(L)'
;MDVLTDNTGFNGLLTAVVFLPFLFALAILIIARNDNQVRAIAVLGGLVELVLSIVVFIAYQKGESGVQLIDRFNSWIPIDAFRVEYFLGVDGLSVPMVLLTGLLGLVAILASMGITHRVKQYFIWILILQGAVFGVFTALDFIMFFFFLGA
;
A
#
# COMPACT_ATOMS: atom_id res chain seq x y z
N MET A 1 -15.12 -0.17 32.03
CA MET A 1 -16.14 -0.37 30.97
C MET A 1 -16.50 1.02 30.52
N ASP A 2 -15.83 1.50 29.47
CA ASP A 2 -16.15 2.65 28.60
C ASP A 2 -14.94 2.89 27.67
N VAL A 3 -14.50 1.83 26.98
CA VAL A 3 -13.48 1.87 25.91
C VAL A 3 -14.16 1.59 24.56
N LEU A 4 -15.47 1.82 24.47
CA LEU A 4 -16.28 1.53 23.29
C LEU A 4 -16.79 2.81 22.59
N THR A 5 -16.16 3.97 22.83
CA THR A 5 -16.63 5.27 22.28
C THR A 5 -15.54 6.12 21.64
N ASP A 6 -14.60 5.54 20.88
CA ASP A 6 -13.84 6.30 19.86
C ASP A 6 -13.26 5.46 18.70
N ASN A 7 -14.01 4.46 18.23
CA ASN A 7 -13.60 3.63 17.08
C ASN A 7 -14.61 3.76 15.93
N THR A 8 -14.76 4.97 15.38
CA THR A 8 -15.07 5.09 13.95
C THR A 8 -13.82 4.63 13.20
N GLY A 9 -13.66 3.30 13.12
CA GLY A 9 -12.44 2.55 12.74
C GLY A 9 -12.05 2.71 11.29
N PHE A 10 -11.63 3.92 10.93
CA PHE A 10 -10.95 4.24 9.70
C PHE A 10 -9.74 5.11 10.05
N ASN A 11 -8.58 4.47 10.18
CA ASN A 11 -7.31 5.17 10.36
C ASN A 11 -6.81 5.74 9.03
N GLY A 12 -7.26 5.18 7.90
CA GLY A 12 -6.88 5.55 6.54
C GLY A 12 -5.41 5.32 6.21
N LEU A 13 -4.62 4.83 7.17
CA LEU A 13 -3.20 4.63 7.05
C LEU A 13 -2.90 3.49 6.08
N LEU A 14 -3.66 2.39 6.15
CA LEU A 14 -3.47 1.26 5.24
C LEU A 14 -3.96 1.59 3.85
N THR A 15 -5.10 2.26 3.74
CA THR A 15 -5.55 2.82 2.47
C THR A 15 -4.48 3.74 1.87
N ALA A 16 -3.84 4.60 2.68
CA ALA A 16 -2.75 5.44 2.19
C ALA A 16 -1.55 4.60 1.72
N VAL A 17 -1.12 3.58 2.46
CA VAL A 17 0.00 2.70 2.06
C VAL A 17 -0.29 2.00 0.73
N VAL A 18 -1.52 1.50 0.53
CA VAL A 18 -1.89 0.78 -0.70
C VAL A 18 -2.03 1.74 -1.87
N PHE A 19 -2.63 2.92 -1.69
CA PHE A 19 -2.95 3.84 -2.80
C PHE A 19 -1.81 4.82 -3.15
N LEU A 20 -0.89 5.13 -2.24
CA LEU A 20 0.26 6.00 -2.52
C LEU A 20 1.07 5.60 -3.76
N PRO A 21 1.48 4.32 -3.92
CA PRO A 21 2.25 3.92 -5.09
C PRO A 21 1.51 4.22 -6.40
N PHE A 22 0.20 4.03 -6.42
CA PHE A 22 -0.63 4.37 -7.58
C PHE A 22 -0.70 5.89 -7.81
N LEU A 23 -0.77 6.69 -6.73
CA LEU A 23 -0.71 8.15 -6.83
C LEU A 23 0.64 8.63 -7.37
N PHE A 24 1.76 8.04 -6.94
CA PHE A 24 3.07 8.35 -7.50
C PHE A 24 3.22 7.90 -8.95
N ALA A 25 2.66 6.73 -9.31
CA ALA A 25 2.62 6.27 -10.70
C ALA A 25 1.82 7.25 -11.58
N LEU A 26 0.69 7.74 -11.10
CA LEU A 26 -0.11 8.75 -11.78
C LEU A 26 0.63 10.10 -11.85
N ALA A 27 1.32 10.50 -10.79
CA ALA A 27 2.15 11.71 -10.77
C ALA A 27 3.27 11.63 -11.81
N ILE A 28 3.94 10.48 -11.96
CA ILE A 28 4.92 10.24 -13.03
C ILE A 28 4.25 10.38 -14.40
N LEU A 29 3.05 9.83 -14.57
CA LEU A 29 2.33 9.88 -15.84
C LEU A 29 2.03 11.33 -16.27
N ILE A 30 1.56 12.17 -15.35
CA ILE A 30 1.09 13.54 -15.64
C ILE A 30 2.23 14.57 -15.61
N ILE A 31 3.10 14.49 -14.61
CA ILE A 31 4.09 15.53 -14.29
C ILE A 31 5.43 15.27 -14.96
N ALA A 32 5.89 14.01 -15.02
CA ALA A 32 7.23 13.72 -15.50
C ALA A 32 7.33 13.88 -17.02
N ARG A 33 8.21 14.80 -17.44
CA ARG A 33 8.55 15.08 -18.84
C ARG A 33 9.91 14.52 -19.25
N ASN A 34 10.81 14.34 -18.28
CA ASN A 34 12.18 13.84 -18.48
C ASN A 34 12.46 12.62 -17.61
N ASP A 35 13.39 11.76 -18.03
CA ASP A 35 13.77 10.54 -17.30
C ASP A 35 14.28 10.82 -15.88
N ASN A 36 14.99 11.93 -15.68
CA ASN A 36 15.44 12.36 -14.35
C ASN A 36 14.27 12.66 -13.41
N GLN A 37 13.19 13.26 -13.92
CA GLN A 37 12.00 13.55 -13.12
C GLN A 37 11.24 12.26 -12.78
N VAL A 38 11.15 11.32 -13.73
CA VAL A 38 10.55 9.99 -13.49
C VAL A 38 11.26 9.32 -12.31
N ARG A 39 12.60 9.26 -12.36
CA ARG A 39 13.42 8.64 -11.32
C ARG A 39 13.30 9.36 -9.98
N ALA A 40 13.32 10.70 -9.98
CA ALA A 40 13.17 11.47 -8.76
C ALA A 40 11.81 11.23 -8.08
N ILE A 41 10.72 11.26 -8.85
CA ILE A 41 9.36 11.00 -8.32
C ILE A 41 9.24 9.55 -7.83
N ALA A 42 9.79 8.58 -8.56
CA ALA A 42 9.78 7.17 -8.12
C ALA A 42 10.55 6.98 -6.81
N VAL A 43 11.75 7.56 -6.67
CA VAL A 43 12.53 7.50 -5.43
C VAL A 43 11.79 8.17 -4.27
N LEU A 44 11.18 9.33 -4.51
CA LEU A 44 10.34 9.98 -3.51
C LEU A 44 9.17 9.08 -3.08
N GLY A 45 8.49 8.43 -4.03
CA GLY A 45 7.42 7.48 -3.74
C GLY A 45 7.90 6.31 -2.87
N GLY A 46 8.99 5.65 -3.27
CA GLY A 46 9.58 4.55 -2.51
C GLY A 46 10.06 4.96 -1.11
N LEU A 47 10.60 6.17 -0.94
CA LEU A 47 11.00 6.70 0.36
C LEU A 47 9.79 6.96 1.27
N VAL A 48 8.75 7.58 0.73
CA VAL A 48 7.52 7.86 1.49
C VAL A 48 6.86 6.55 1.92
N GLU A 49 6.82 5.55 1.05
CA GLU A 49 6.27 4.23 1.36
C GLU A 49 7.09 3.46 2.39
N LEU A 50 8.43 3.56 2.34
CA LEU A 50 9.29 3.00 3.39
C LEU A 50 9.03 3.67 4.75
N VAL A 51 8.87 4.99 4.78
CA VAL A 51 8.56 5.71 6.02
C VAL A 51 7.19 5.27 6.55
N LEU A 52 6.18 5.17 5.69
CA LEU A 52 4.85 4.67 6.06
C LEU A 52 4.89 3.23 6.59
N SER A 53 5.65 2.34 5.95
CA SER A 53 5.76 0.95 6.41
C SER A 53 6.47 0.85 7.77
N ILE A 54 7.45 1.73 8.04
CA ILE A 54 8.06 1.87 9.37
C ILE A 54 7.05 2.40 10.39
N VAL A 55 6.23 3.40 10.02
CA VAL A 55 5.18 3.93 10.89
C VAL A 55 4.18 2.83 11.26
N VAL A 56 3.74 2.02 10.29
CA VAL A 56 2.87 0.85 10.54
C VAL A 56 3.54 -0.13 11.49
N PHE A 57 4.83 -0.41 11.32
CA PHE A 57 5.59 -1.33 12.18
C PHE A 57 5.69 -0.83 13.63
N ILE A 58 5.89 0.48 13.84
CA ILE A 58 5.98 1.08 15.18
C ILE A 58 4.61 1.23 15.83
N ALA A 59 3.59 1.58 15.03
CA ALA A 59 2.21 1.74 15.49
C ALA A 59 1.59 0.40 15.93
N TYR A 60 2.11 -0.72 15.43
CA TYR A 60 1.66 -2.05 15.83
C TYR A 60 2.04 -2.36 17.28
N GLN A 61 1.03 -2.55 18.14
CA GLN A 61 1.23 -2.85 19.55
C GLN A 61 1.43 -4.36 19.75
N LYS A 62 2.67 -4.75 20.05
CA LYS A 62 3.04 -6.14 20.39
C LYS A 62 2.53 -6.49 21.79
N GLY A 63 1.26 -6.89 21.88
CA GLY A 63 0.64 -7.27 23.16
C GLY A 63 -0.87 -7.47 23.10
N GLU A 64 -1.55 -6.82 22.15
CA GLU A 64 -2.96 -7.07 21.88
C GLU A 64 -3.10 -8.20 20.85
N SER A 65 -3.82 -9.27 21.21
CA SER A 65 -4.08 -10.38 20.29
C SER A 65 -5.17 -9.98 19.28
N GLY A 66 -4.84 -9.96 18.00
CA GLY A 66 -5.80 -9.75 16.92
C GLY A 66 -5.23 -8.93 15.77
N VAL A 67 -6.06 -8.74 14.74
CA VAL A 67 -5.80 -7.80 13.65
C VAL A 67 -5.90 -6.37 14.19
N GLN A 68 -4.89 -5.55 13.93
CA GLN A 68 -4.83 -4.14 14.32
C GLN A 68 -4.80 -3.23 13.07
N LEU A 69 -4.95 -1.92 13.29
CA LEU A 69 -5.02 -0.90 12.23
C LEU A 69 -6.08 -1.23 11.17
N ILE A 70 -7.29 -1.50 11.60
CA ILE A 70 -8.36 -1.90 10.70
C ILE A 70 -8.91 -0.66 9.97
N ASP A 71 -8.97 -0.74 8.64
CA ASP A 71 -9.70 0.18 7.78
C ASP A 71 -10.89 -0.58 7.17
N ARG A 72 -12.10 -0.34 7.71
CA ARG A 72 -13.35 -0.91 7.17
C ARG A 72 -14.18 0.14 6.46
N PHE A 73 -14.55 -0.13 5.21
CA PHE A 73 -15.73 0.51 4.60
C PHE A 73 -16.85 -0.52 4.43
N ASN A 74 -17.88 -0.38 5.27
CA ASN A 74 -19.10 -1.22 5.28
C ASN A 74 -20.03 -1.04 4.06
N SER A 75 -19.67 -0.22 3.07
CA SER A 75 -20.54 0.08 1.91
C SER A 75 -19.74 0.39 0.65
N TRP A 76 -18.80 -0.46 0.27
CA TRP A 76 -18.11 -0.30 -1.01
C TRP A 76 -19.04 -0.64 -2.20
N ILE A 77 -19.80 -1.75 -2.12
CA ILE A 77 -20.70 -2.16 -3.21
C ILE A 77 -22.01 -2.74 -2.62
N PRO A 78 -23.17 -2.07 -2.74
CA PRO A 78 -24.47 -2.64 -2.39
C PRO A 78 -24.97 -3.53 -3.55
N ILE A 79 -24.46 -4.77 -3.62
CA ILE A 79 -25.08 -5.82 -4.43
C ILE A 79 -25.80 -6.75 -3.43
N ASP A 80 -27.12 -6.83 -3.52
CA ASP A 80 -28.02 -7.58 -2.61
C ASP A 80 -27.72 -9.09 -2.46
N ALA A 81 -26.69 -9.61 -3.15
CA ALA A 81 -26.26 -11.01 -3.09
C ALA A 81 -24.81 -11.23 -2.59
N PHE A 82 -23.96 -10.20 -2.47
CA PHE A 82 -22.56 -10.33 -2.04
C PHE A 82 -22.15 -9.10 -1.20
N ARG A 83 -21.97 -9.29 0.12
CA ARG A 83 -21.35 -8.26 0.98
C ARG A 83 -19.85 -8.25 0.69
N VAL A 84 -19.43 -7.42 -0.26
CA VAL A 84 -18.02 -7.11 -0.47
C VAL A 84 -17.68 -5.94 0.44
N GLU A 85 -17.12 -6.24 1.61
CA GLU A 85 -16.63 -5.24 2.55
C GLU A 85 -15.19 -4.88 2.15
N TYR A 86 -14.84 -3.58 2.19
CA TYR A 86 -13.45 -3.18 2.09
C TYR A 86 -12.84 -3.42 3.47
N PHE A 87 -12.15 -4.55 3.65
CA PHE A 87 -11.53 -4.88 4.92
C PHE A 87 -10.01 -5.00 4.75
N LEU A 88 -9.35 -3.90 5.09
CA LEU A 88 -7.90 -3.89 5.29
C LEU A 88 -7.58 -3.96 6.77
N GLY A 89 -6.52 -4.69 7.09
CA GLY A 89 -5.95 -4.70 8.43
C GLY A 89 -4.59 -5.37 8.42
N VAL A 90 -3.88 -5.27 9.54
CA VAL A 90 -2.56 -5.89 9.67
C VAL A 90 -2.54 -6.78 10.89
N ASP A 91 -1.99 -7.97 10.73
CA ASP A 91 -1.69 -8.89 11.83
C ASP A 91 -0.19 -8.97 12.09
N GLY A 92 0.22 -9.77 13.07
CA GLY A 92 1.63 -9.94 13.43
C GLY A 92 2.52 -10.49 12.29
N LEU A 93 1.94 -11.11 11.25
CA LEU A 93 2.67 -11.64 10.09
C LEU A 93 2.72 -10.63 8.94
N SER A 94 1.63 -9.90 8.70
CA SER A 94 1.54 -8.88 7.67
C SER A 94 2.40 -7.65 7.98
N VAL A 95 2.56 -7.27 9.25
CA VAL A 95 3.39 -6.13 9.67
C VAL A 95 4.82 -6.21 9.11
N PRO A 96 5.60 -7.29 9.35
CA PRO A 96 6.93 -7.40 8.78
C PRO A 96 6.92 -7.51 7.25
N MET A 97 5.88 -8.09 6.63
CA MET A 97 5.77 -8.16 5.17
C MET A 97 5.56 -6.79 4.53
N VAL A 98 4.74 -5.93 5.15
CA VAL A 98 4.54 -4.54 4.71
C VAL A 98 5.85 -3.76 4.81
N LEU A 99 6.60 -3.91 5.92
CA LEU A 99 7.92 -3.29 6.07
C LEU A 99 8.91 -3.74 4.99
N LEU A 100 8.98 -5.06 4.76
CA LEU A 100 9.86 -5.65 3.73
C LEU A 100 9.46 -5.19 2.32
N THR A 101 8.17 -5.06 2.04
CA THR A 101 7.66 -4.59 0.74
C THR A 101 8.12 -3.17 0.45
N GLY A 102 8.01 -2.26 1.42
CA GLY A 102 8.51 -0.88 1.26
C GLY A 102 10.03 -0.82 1.07
N LEU A 103 10.77 -1.64 1.82
CA LEU A 103 12.23 -1.73 1.68
C LEU A 103 12.62 -2.27 0.30
N LEU A 104 12.02 -3.38 -0.13
CA LEU A 104 12.27 -4.00 -1.43
C LEU A 104 11.88 -3.07 -2.57
N GLY A 105 10.75 -2.37 -2.46
CA GLY A 105 10.31 -1.40 -3.45
C GLY A 105 11.32 -0.27 -3.66
N LEU A 106 11.80 0.33 -2.56
CA LEU A 106 12.85 1.34 -2.63
C LEU A 106 14.14 0.80 -3.27
N VAL A 107 14.59 -0.38 -2.85
CA VAL A 107 15.79 -1.02 -3.41
C VAL A 107 15.62 -1.31 -4.90
N ALA A 108 14.45 -1.79 -5.32
CA ALA A 108 14.14 -2.06 -6.72
C ALA A 108 14.18 -0.79 -7.56
N ILE A 109 13.62 0.32 -7.07
CA ILE A 109 13.67 1.63 -7.74
C ILE A 109 15.11 2.12 -7.89
N LEU A 110 15.93 1.99 -6.85
CA LEU A 110 17.35 2.39 -6.88
C LEU A 110 18.18 1.50 -7.81
N ALA A 111 17.95 0.19 -7.80
CA ALA A 111 18.61 -0.75 -8.70
C ALA A 111 18.28 -0.46 -10.17
N SER A 112 17.05 0.00 -10.45
CA SER A 112 16.57 0.29 -11.81
C SER A 112 17.00 1.64 -12.37
N MET A 113 17.88 2.37 -11.69
CA MET A 113 18.53 3.60 -12.20
C MET A 113 19.36 3.35 -13.48
N GLY A 114 19.71 2.11 -13.80
CA GLY A 114 20.41 1.75 -15.04
C GLY A 114 19.53 1.69 -16.30
N ILE A 115 18.20 1.71 -16.16
CA ILE A 115 17.28 1.53 -17.30
C ILE A 115 17.28 2.77 -18.22
N THR A 116 17.53 2.57 -19.51
CA THR A 116 17.53 3.63 -20.54
C THR A 116 16.39 3.53 -21.55
N HIS A 117 15.74 2.37 -21.67
CA HIS A 117 14.61 2.15 -22.57
C HIS A 117 13.29 2.26 -21.82
N ARG A 118 12.36 3.09 -22.34
CA ARG A 118 10.99 3.24 -21.81
C ARG A 118 10.94 3.52 -20.30
N VAL A 119 11.87 4.34 -19.80
CA VAL A 119 12.07 4.65 -18.37
C VAL A 119 10.75 5.01 -17.67
N LYS A 120 9.95 5.89 -18.28
CA LYS A 120 8.65 6.29 -17.75
C LYS A 120 7.69 5.12 -17.51
N GLN A 121 7.53 4.23 -18.49
CA GLN A 121 6.61 3.09 -18.40
C GLN A 121 7.11 2.08 -17.37
N TYR A 122 8.42 1.85 -17.33
CA TYR A 122 9.04 0.92 -16.40
C TYR A 122 8.78 1.32 -14.93
N PHE A 123 9.04 2.58 -14.56
CA PHE A 123 8.81 3.06 -13.19
C PHE A 123 7.32 3.18 -12.84
N ILE A 124 6.42 3.38 -13.81
CA ILE A 124 4.98 3.30 -13.54
C ILE A 124 4.59 1.87 -13.14
N TRP A 125 5.06 0.87 -13.89
CA TRP A 125 4.78 -0.53 -13.59
C TRP A 125 5.40 -0.99 -12.27
N ILE A 126 6.60 -0.53 -11.92
CA ILE A 126 7.23 -0.90 -10.66
C ILE A 126 6.43 -0.39 -9.45
N LEU A 127 5.90 0.84 -9.53
CA LEU A 127 5.07 1.42 -8.47
C LEU A 127 3.70 0.74 -8.40
N ILE A 128 3.05 0.47 -9.54
CA ILE A 128 1.78 -0.27 -9.58
C ILE A 128 1.94 -1.64 -8.92
N LEU A 129 2.99 -2.38 -9.28
CA LEU A 129 3.28 -3.69 -8.70
C LEU A 129 3.53 -3.58 -7.18
N GLN A 130 4.28 -2.58 -6.75
CA GLN A 130 4.52 -2.32 -5.34
C GLN A 130 3.20 -2.09 -4.57
N GLY A 131 2.29 -1.29 -5.11
CA GLY A 131 0.95 -1.07 -4.54
C GLY A 131 0.10 -2.33 -4.47
N ALA A 132 0.15 -3.16 -5.52
CA ALA A 132 -0.52 -4.47 -5.53
C ALA A 132 0.00 -5.37 -4.40
N VAL A 133 1.32 -5.46 -4.23
CA VAL A 133 1.94 -6.27 -3.16
C VAL A 133 1.55 -5.76 -1.76
N PHE A 134 1.50 -4.44 -1.55
CA PHE A 134 0.97 -3.88 -0.30
C PHE A 134 -0.49 -4.27 -0.06
N GLY A 135 -1.33 -4.22 -1.10
CA GLY A 135 -2.73 -4.66 -1.05
C GLY A 135 -2.85 -6.14 -0.67
N VAL A 136 -2.02 -7.01 -1.23
CA VAL A 136 -2.00 -8.45 -0.92
C VAL A 136 -1.73 -8.73 0.56
N PHE A 137 -0.78 -8.00 1.17
CA PHE A 137 -0.43 -8.23 2.58
C PHE A 137 -1.40 -7.57 3.57
N THR A 138 -2.18 -6.59 3.14
CA THR A 138 -3.12 -5.85 4.00
C THR A 138 -4.57 -6.30 3.82
N ALA A 139 -4.88 -7.04 2.74
CA ALA A 139 -6.20 -7.61 2.49
C ALA A 139 -6.48 -8.79 3.41
N LEU A 140 -7.56 -8.70 4.19
CA LEU A 140 -8.00 -9.79 5.07
C LEU A 140 -9.10 -10.65 4.46
N ASP A 141 -9.78 -10.13 3.43
CA ASP A 141 -10.78 -10.86 2.67
C ASP A 141 -10.17 -11.51 1.43
N PHE A 142 -10.50 -12.78 1.18
CA PHE A 142 -10.02 -13.53 0.02
C PHE A 142 -10.32 -12.83 -1.32
N ILE A 143 -11.45 -12.14 -1.44
CA ILE A 143 -11.83 -11.42 -2.66
C ILE A 143 -10.86 -10.26 -2.94
N MET A 144 -10.57 -9.43 -1.93
CA MET A 144 -9.59 -8.35 -2.05
C MET A 144 -8.19 -8.88 -2.29
N PHE A 145 -7.81 -9.95 -1.58
CA PHE A 145 -6.52 -10.60 -1.79
C PHE A 145 -6.34 -11.05 -3.25
N PHE A 146 -7.33 -11.73 -3.84
CA PHE A 146 -7.27 -12.15 -5.24
C PHE A 146 -7.30 -10.96 -6.22
N PHE A 147 -8.00 -9.88 -5.89
CA PHE A 147 -8.01 -8.67 -6.69
C PHE A 147 -6.61 -8.04 -6.78
N PHE A 148 -5.94 -7.86 -5.63
CA PHE A 148 -4.57 -7.32 -5.61
C PHE A 148 -3.53 -8.29 -6.17
N LEU A 149 -3.74 -9.61 -6.01
CA LEU A 149 -2.86 -10.61 -6.61
C LEU A 149 -2.98 -10.68 -8.14
N GLY A 150 -4.16 -10.37 -8.69
CA GLY A 150 -4.44 -10.40 -10.12
C GLY A 150 -4.22 -9.06 -10.86
N ALA A 151 -3.85 -8.00 -10.14
CA ALA A 151 -3.58 -6.66 -10.67
C ALA A 151 -2.14 -6.53 -11.20
#